data_AF-A0A951NC68-F1
#
_entry.id   AF-A0A951NC68-F1
#
_cell.length_a   1.000
_cell.length_b   1.000
_cell.length_c   1.000
_cell.angle_alpha   90.00
_cell.angle_beta   90.00
_cell.angle_gamma   90.00
#
_symmetry.space_group_name_H-M   'P 1'
#
loop_
_entity.id
_entity.type
_entity.pdbx_description
1 polymer ?
#
loop_
_entity_poly.entity_id
_entity_poly.type
_entity_poly.pdbx_seq_one_letter_code
_entity_poly.pdbx_strand_id
1 'polypeptide(L)'
;SVAGAEGYMTAGEYDDGGVGEVFIKMSKQGSTLAGVMDAFSVSISIGLQYGVPLEAFVSKYINMRFDPAGMTDDADIRIAQSVMDYLFRRLALDYLPMEKRAELGIFSAEERAASVAGAYGVADEVDVEGLAQSVPLTAVAAAPTPARVGSSMELLEAQQGTAADAPLCMTCGVKMRPAGSCYVCESCGSTSGCS
;
A
#
# COMPACT_ATOMS: atom_id res chain seq x y z
N SER A 1 16.22 1.38 5.05
CA SER A 1 16.03 2.79 4.68
C SER A 1 14.57 3.16 4.81
N VAL A 2 14.23 4.44 5.02
CA VAL A 2 12.86 4.96 4.91
C VAL A 2 12.87 6.13 3.93
N ALA A 3 12.20 5.98 2.79
CA ALA A 3 12.14 6.99 1.72
C ALA A 3 13.54 7.51 1.27
N GLY A 4 14.54 6.62 1.23
CA GLY A 4 15.91 6.97 0.87
C GLY A 4 16.76 7.52 2.02
N ALA A 5 16.18 7.73 3.21
CA ALA A 5 16.92 8.03 4.42
C ALA A 5 17.48 6.75 5.06
N GLU A 6 18.81 6.68 5.09
CA GLU A 6 19.56 5.57 5.69
C GLU A 6 19.91 5.88 7.14
N GLY A 7 19.78 4.86 7.99
CA GLY A 7 20.19 4.89 9.37
C GLY A 7 20.34 3.47 9.90
N TYR A 8 20.92 3.35 11.09
CA TYR A 8 21.06 2.09 11.81
C TYR A 8 20.39 2.22 13.17
N MET A 9 19.73 1.14 13.57
CA MET A 9 19.19 0.95 14.90
C MET A 9 19.95 -0.18 15.57
N THR A 10 20.25 -0.04 16.85
CA THR A 10 20.82 -1.10 17.68
C THR A 10 19.95 -1.22 18.93
N ALA A 11 19.41 -2.42 19.16
CA ALA A 11 18.67 -2.75 20.35
C ALA A 11 19.59 -3.54 21.30
N GLY A 12 19.68 -3.10 22.55
CA GLY A 12 20.32 -3.84 23.64
C GLY A 12 19.25 -4.66 24.37
N GLU A 13 19.51 -5.95 24.56
CA GLU A 13 18.57 -6.88 25.18
C GLU A 13 18.96 -7.20 26.62
N TYR A 14 17.97 -7.46 27.45
CA TYR A 14 18.11 -8.04 28.77
C TYR A 14 18.23 -9.57 28.69
N ASP A 15 18.65 -10.20 29.79
CA ASP A 15 18.80 -11.66 29.89
C ASP A 15 17.47 -12.42 29.68
N ASP A 16 16.34 -11.74 29.84
CA ASP A 16 14.99 -12.28 29.61
C ASP A 16 14.49 -12.12 28.16
N GLY A 17 15.31 -11.54 27.27
CA GLY A 17 14.97 -11.26 25.88
C GLY A 17 14.16 -9.98 25.66
N GLY A 18 13.88 -9.21 26.71
CA GLY A 18 13.27 -7.88 26.59
C GLY A 18 14.26 -6.84 26.08
N VAL A 19 13.77 -5.82 25.36
CA VAL A 19 14.62 -4.68 24.95
C VAL A 19 14.84 -3.71 26.11
N GLY A 20 16.10 -3.40 26.40
CA GLY A 20 16.51 -2.45 27.44
C GLY A 20 17.07 -1.14 26.93
N GLU A 21 17.71 -1.15 25.77
CA GLU A 21 18.31 0.05 25.18
C GLU A 21 18.03 0.11 23.68
N VAL A 22 17.84 1.32 23.15
CA VAL A 22 17.64 1.54 21.71
C VAL A 22 18.50 2.72 21.30
N PHE A 23 19.46 2.47 20.41
CA PHE A 23 20.33 3.47 19.81
C PHE A 23 19.96 3.68 18.35
N ILE A 24 19.68 4.93 17.97
CA ILE A 24 19.29 5.29 16.61
C ILE A 24 20.32 6.27 16.04
N LYS A 25 20.87 5.97 14.88
CA LYS A 25 21.79 6.87 14.18
C LYS A 25 21.45 6.97 12.70
N MET A 26 21.42 8.20 12.20
CA MET A 26 21.08 8.50 10.81
C MET A 26 22.34 8.86 10.01
N SER A 27 22.48 8.30 8.81
CA SER A 27 23.72 8.39 8.03
C SER A 27 23.91 9.73 7.30
N LYS A 28 22.83 10.46 6.99
CA LYS A 28 22.85 11.64 6.10
C LYS A 28 21.93 12.78 6.55
N GLN A 29 21.97 13.13 7.84
CA GLN A 29 21.14 14.21 8.39
C GLN A 29 21.98 15.35 8.94
N GLY A 30 21.40 16.56 8.97
CA GLY A 30 22.04 17.72 9.60
C GLY A 30 22.30 17.48 11.09
N SER A 31 23.32 18.14 11.64
CA SER A 31 23.76 17.96 13.04
C SER A 31 22.65 18.19 14.06
N THR A 32 21.70 19.09 13.77
CA THR A 32 20.54 19.36 14.62
C THR A 32 19.64 18.13 14.74
N LEU A 33 19.27 17.49 13.63
CA LEU A 33 18.39 16.31 13.67
C LEU A 33 19.13 15.11 14.27
N ALA A 34 20.43 14.94 13.95
CA ALA A 34 21.24 13.90 14.56
C ALA A 34 21.29 14.02 16.09
N GLY A 35 21.48 15.24 16.62
CA GLY A 35 21.47 15.49 18.07
C GLY A 35 20.11 15.21 18.72
N VAL A 36 19.01 15.56 18.06
CA VAL A 36 17.65 15.24 18.56
C VAL A 36 17.41 13.73 18.56
N MET A 37 17.84 13.00 17.53
CA MET A 37 17.70 11.54 17.48
C MET A 37 18.56 10.83 18.53
N ASP A 38 19.75 11.34 18.80
CA ASP A 38 20.62 10.84 19.87
C ASP A 38 19.98 11.06 21.26
N ALA A 39 19.54 12.28 21.54
CA ALA A 39 18.84 12.60 22.79
C ALA A 39 17.54 11.79 22.97
N PHE A 40 16.82 11.53 21.87
CA PHE A 40 15.63 10.69 21.88
C PHE A 40 15.98 9.23 22.20
N SER A 41 17.00 8.68 21.55
CA SER A 41 17.49 7.31 21.81
C SER A 41 17.83 7.11 23.28
N VAL A 42 18.54 8.08 23.88
CA VAL A 42 18.86 8.09 25.32
C VAL A 42 17.58 8.14 26.16
N SER A 43 16.62 9.01 25.80
CA SER A 43 15.38 9.17 26.57
C SER A 43 14.52 7.89 26.58
N ILE A 44 14.41 7.21 25.44
CA ILE A 44 13.68 5.93 25.34
C ILE A 44 14.42 4.82 26.10
N SER A 45 15.75 4.76 25.98
CA SER A 45 16.56 3.78 26.70
C SER A 45 16.41 3.94 28.21
N ILE A 46 16.43 5.18 28.73
CA ILE A 46 16.14 5.45 30.14
C ILE A 46 14.72 4.99 30.49
N GLY A 47 13.72 5.29 29.66
CA GLY A 47 12.35 4.85 29.91
C GLY A 47 12.21 3.33 30.03
N LEU A 48 12.83 2.58 29.11
CA LEU A 48 12.85 1.11 29.14
C LEU A 48 13.56 0.60 30.41
N GLN A 49 14.71 1.18 30.76
CA GLN A 49 15.47 0.83 31.96
C GLN A 49 14.72 1.08 33.27
N TYR A 50 13.82 2.07 33.30
CA TYR A 50 12.95 2.36 34.45
C TYR A 50 11.66 1.53 34.46
N GLY A 51 11.53 0.55 33.56
CA GLY A 51 10.43 -0.40 33.53
C GLY A 51 9.19 0.09 32.78
N VAL A 52 9.31 1.11 31.92
CA VAL A 52 8.22 1.46 31.00
C VAL A 52 8.08 0.35 29.96
N PRO A 53 6.90 -0.28 29.81
CA PRO A 53 6.74 -1.38 28.87
C PRO A 53 6.88 -0.89 27.43
N LEU A 54 7.56 -1.67 26.58
CA LEU A 54 7.76 -1.35 25.16
C LEU A 54 6.43 -1.05 24.45
N GLU A 55 5.37 -1.79 24.76
CA GLU A 55 4.01 -1.61 24.24
C GLU A 55 3.51 -0.16 24.40
N ALA A 56 3.83 0.49 25.53
CA ALA A 56 3.44 1.88 25.76
C ALA A 56 4.13 2.83 24.78
N PHE A 57 5.40 2.62 24.48
CA PHE A 57 6.09 3.42 23.46
C PHE A 57 5.56 3.14 22.06
N VAL A 58 5.39 1.86 21.71
CA VAL A 58 4.87 1.47 20.39
C VAL A 58 3.52 2.14 20.16
N SER A 59 2.56 1.99 21.07
CA SER A 59 1.22 2.59 20.95
C SER A 59 1.23 4.12 20.76
N LYS A 60 2.27 4.82 21.23
CA LYS A 60 2.39 6.28 21.12
C LYS A 60 3.04 6.75 19.83
N TYR A 61 3.98 5.98 19.28
CA TYR A 61 4.79 6.40 18.14
C TYR A 61 4.36 5.77 16.82
N ILE A 62 3.55 4.70 16.84
CA ILE A 62 2.93 4.17 15.61
C ILE A 62 2.08 5.24 14.94
N ASN A 63 2.09 5.24 13.61
CA ASN A 63 1.35 6.18 12.76
C ASN A 63 1.76 7.65 12.93
N MET A 64 2.80 7.95 13.71
CA MET A 64 3.35 9.30 13.79
C MET A 64 3.92 9.70 12.43
N ARG A 65 3.52 10.88 11.94
CA ARG A 65 3.80 11.34 10.58
C ARG A 65 4.74 12.54 10.56
N PHE A 66 5.91 12.36 9.97
CA PHE A 66 6.88 13.40 9.67
C PHE A 66 7.90 12.87 8.65
N ASP A 67 8.58 13.79 7.95
CA ASP A 67 9.56 13.45 6.92
C ASP A 67 10.90 13.01 7.54
N PRO A 68 11.56 11.92 7.08
CA PRO A 68 11.26 11.12 5.89
C PRO A 68 10.16 10.06 6.08
N ALA A 69 9.22 10.02 5.13
CA ALA A 69 8.11 9.07 5.08
C ALA A 69 7.98 8.44 3.68
N GLY A 70 7.74 7.13 3.61
CA GLY A 70 7.57 6.44 2.33
C GLY A 70 7.96 4.98 2.37
N MET A 71 8.42 4.48 1.22
CA MET A 71 8.81 3.08 1.04
C MET A 71 10.03 2.73 1.89
N THR A 72 10.05 1.52 2.45
CA THR A 72 11.20 0.98 3.18
C THR A 72 11.75 -0.27 2.49
N ASP A 73 12.93 -0.70 2.90
CA ASP A 73 13.56 -1.94 2.42
C ASP A 73 13.12 -3.18 3.22
N ASP A 74 12.31 -3.00 4.27
CA ASP A 74 11.81 -4.08 5.12
C ASP A 74 10.58 -4.74 4.47
N ALA A 75 10.65 -6.06 4.28
CA ALA A 75 9.55 -6.84 3.72
C ALA A 75 8.29 -6.78 4.59
N ASP A 76 8.46 -6.73 5.91
CA ASP A 76 7.37 -6.60 6.86
C ASP A 76 6.82 -5.18 6.85
N ILE A 77 7.65 -4.14 6.83
CA ILE A 77 7.18 -2.75 6.98
C ILE A 77 7.39 -1.96 5.68
N ARG A 78 6.74 -2.38 4.59
CA ARG A 78 6.95 -1.76 3.26
C ARG A 78 6.73 -0.26 3.19
N ILE A 79 5.78 0.29 3.95
CA ILE A 79 5.48 1.72 3.95
C ILE A 79 5.51 2.25 5.38
N ALA A 80 6.23 3.35 5.59
CA ALA A 80 6.28 4.07 6.85
C ALA A 80 5.87 5.53 6.76
N GLN A 81 5.18 5.99 7.80
CA GLN A 81 4.70 7.37 7.94
C GLN A 81 5.78 8.30 8.51
N SER A 82 6.82 7.71 9.10
CA SER A 82 8.04 8.38 9.53
C SER A 82 9.12 7.35 9.89
N VAL A 83 10.33 7.82 10.17
CA VAL A 83 11.40 7.00 10.75
C VAL A 83 10.98 6.38 12.08
N MET A 84 10.31 7.15 12.95
CA MET A 84 9.95 6.66 14.29
C MET A 84 8.84 5.62 14.23
N ASP A 85 7.85 5.86 13.36
CA ASP A 85 6.81 4.89 13.06
C ASP A 85 7.39 3.57 12.53
N TYR A 86 8.42 3.63 11.68
CA TYR A 86 9.16 2.43 11.26
C TYR A 86 9.87 1.75 12.44
N LEU A 87 10.64 2.49 13.23
CA LEU A 87 11.43 1.95 14.33
C LEU A 87 10.56 1.21 15.36
N PHE A 88 9.47 1.83 15.81
CA PHE A 88 8.61 1.21 16.81
C PHE A 88 7.77 0.07 16.25
N ARG A 89 7.40 0.09 14.97
CA ARG A 89 6.79 -1.09 14.34
C ARG A 89 7.78 -2.24 14.20
N ARG A 90 9.06 -1.95 13.92
CA ARG A 90 10.11 -2.97 13.88
C ARG A 90 10.35 -3.58 15.25
N LEU A 91 10.53 -2.74 16.29
CA LEU A 91 10.64 -3.20 17.67
C LEU A 91 9.42 -4.01 18.13
N ALA A 92 8.22 -3.64 17.69
CA ALA A 92 7.02 -4.43 17.98
C ALA A 92 7.04 -5.81 17.32
N LEU A 93 7.52 -5.92 16.08
CA LEU A 93 7.67 -7.21 15.41
C LEU A 93 8.75 -8.09 16.06
N ASP A 94 9.83 -7.48 16.53
CA ASP A 94 10.97 -8.20 17.10
C ASP A 94 10.72 -8.64 18.57
N TYR A 95 10.02 -7.81 19.37
CA TYR A 95 9.94 -8.00 20.83
C TYR A 95 8.52 -8.16 21.41
N LEU A 96 7.45 -7.81 20.68
CA LEU A 96 6.09 -7.98 21.21
C LEU A 96 5.45 -9.30 20.75
N PRO A 97 4.70 -9.99 21.63
CA PRO A 97 3.96 -11.18 21.24
C PRO A 97 2.84 -10.85 20.24
N MET A 98 2.44 -11.85 19.47
CA MET A 98 1.46 -11.72 18.38
C MET A 98 0.15 -11.06 18.81
N GLU A 99 -0.36 -11.44 19.98
CA GLU A 99 -1.61 -10.92 20.52
C GLU A 99 -1.52 -9.40 20.74
N LYS A 100 -0.42 -8.93 21.33
CA LYS A 100 -0.20 -7.51 21.62
C LYS A 100 0.01 -6.66 20.39
N ARG A 101 0.78 -7.16 19.42
CA ARG A 101 0.97 -6.45 18.15
C ARG A 101 -0.28 -6.45 17.28
N ALA A 102 -1.11 -7.50 17.35
CA ALA A 102 -2.40 -7.55 16.67
C ALA A 102 -3.39 -6.50 17.19
N GLU A 103 -3.43 -6.25 18.52
CA GLU A 103 -4.20 -5.14 19.12
C GLU A 103 -3.79 -3.77 18.56
N LEU A 104 -2.52 -3.63 18.18
CA LEU A 104 -1.95 -2.41 17.58
C LEU A 104 -2.03 -2.40 16.04
N GLY A 105 -2.58 -3.44 15.41
CA GLY A 105 -2.66 -3.56 13.95
C GLY A 105 -1.32 -3.81 13.27
N ILE A 106 -0.31 -4.30 14.00
CA ILE A 106 1.03 -4.57 13.50
C ILE A 106 1.16 -6.06 13.20
N PHE A 107 1.35 -6.39 11.92
CA PHE A 107 1.47 -7.76 11.42
C PHE A 107 2.67 -7.88 10.51
N SER A 108 3.34 -9.04 10.52
CA SER A 108 4.40 -9.37 9.56
C SER A 108 3.82 -9.53 8.15
N ALA A 109 4.69 -9.60 7.15
CA ALA A 109 4.28 -9.82 5.77
C ALA A 109 3.56 -11.16 5.61
N GLU A 110 4.07 -12.20 6.27
CA GLU A 110 3.51 -13.55 6.25
C GLU A 110 2.14 -13.60 6.92
N GLU A 111 1.97 -12.94 8.07
CA GLU A 111 0.68 -12.89 8.77
C GLU A 111 -0.39 -12.14 7.98
N ARG A 112 0.00 -11.06 7.30
CA ARG A 112 -0.89 -10.37 6.36
C ARG A 112 -1.23 -11.23 5.15
N ALA A 113 -0.27 -11.99 4.61
CA ALA A 113 -0.54 -12.91 3.52
C ALA A 113 -1.49 -14.03 3.96
N ALA A 114 -1.28 -14.58 5.16
CA ALA A 114 -2.12 -15.62 5.75
C ALA A 114 -3.54 -15.11 6.05
N SER A 115 -3.68 -13.87 6.56
CA SER A 115 -5.02 -13.30 6.81
C SER A 115 -5.79 -13.06 5.52
N VAL A 116 -5.11 -12.65 4.44
CA VAL A 116 -5.72 -12.54 3.11
C VAL A 116 -6.06 -13.92 2.55
N ALA A 117 -5.18 -14.91 2.64
CA ALA A 117 -5.43 -16.28 2.18
C ALA A 117 -6.49 -17.04 3.01
N GLY A 118 -6.73 -16.62 4.26
CA GLY A 118 -7.83 -17.11 5.08
C GLY A 118 -9.16 -16.41 4.77
N ALA A 119 -9.13 -15.12 4.46
CA ALA A 119 -10.32 -14.34 4.10
C ALA A 119 -10.83 -14.65 2.69
N TYR A 120 -9.91 -14.84 1.75
CA TYR A 120 -10.16 -15.44 0.45
C TYR A 120 -9.67 -16.87 0.59
N GLY A 121 -10.52 -17.75 1.12
CA GLY A 121 -10.18 -19.15 1.35
C GLY A 121 -9.35 -19.70 0.20
N VAL A 122 -8.36 -20.54 0.53
CA VAL A 122 -7.56 -21.34 -0.41
C VAL A 122 -8.37 -21.53 -1.68
N ALA A 123 -7.81 -21.15 -2.83
CA ALA A 123 -8.39 -21.46 -4.12
C ALA A 123 -8.46 -22.99 -4.27
N ASP A 124 -9.34 -23.64 -3.52
CA ASP A 124 -10.13 -24.76 -4.00
C ASP A 124 -10.60 -24.32 -5.37
N GLU A 125 -10.25 -25.13 -6.35
CA GLU A 125 -10.59 -24.95 -7.75
C GLU A 125 -11.98 -24.35 -7.82
N VAL A 126 -12.06 -23.08 -8.25
CA VAL A 126 -13.34 -22.47 -8.58
C VAL A 126 -13.97 -23.41 -9.59
N ASP A 127 -14.97 -24.18 -9.15
CA ASP A 127 -15.79 -25.02 -10.02
C ASP A 127 -16.62 -24.07 -10.88
N VAL A 128 -15.98 -23.63 -11.97
CA VAL A 128 -16.55 -22.74 -12.97
C VAL A 128 -17.82 -23.37 -13.57
N GLU A 129 -17.91 -24.71 -13.52
CA GLU A 129 -19.04 -25.50 -14.03
C GLU A 129 -20.24 -25.45 -13.07
N GLY A 130 -20.02 -25.52 -11.75
CA GLY A 130 -21.07 -25.42 -10.73
C GLY A 130 -21.67 -24.02 -10.60
N LEU A 131 -20.87 -22.98 -10.81
CA LEU A 131 -21.32 -21.58 -10.82
C LEU A 131 -22.14 -21.21 -12.08
N ALA A 132 -22.11 -22.04 -13.13
CA ALA A 132 -22.86 -21.80 -14.36
C ALA A 132 -24.35 -22.16 -14.28
N GLN A 133 -24.82 -22.82 -13.20
CA GLN A 133 -26.14 -23.48 -13.19
C GLN A 133 -27.32 -22.69 -12.60
N SER A 134 -27.23 -21.38 -12.36
CA SER A 134 -28.36 -20.61 -11.81
C SER A 134 -28.80 -19.39 -12.62
N VAL A 135 -28.81 -19.51 -13.95
CA VAL A 135 -29.60 -18.60 -14.80
C VAL A 135 -30.28 -19.41 -15.91
N PRO A 136 -31.62 -19.39 -16.03
CA PRO A 136 -32.29 -20.02 -17.17
C PRO A 136 -31.89 -19.26 -18.44
N LEU A 137 -31.00 -19.85 -19.22
CA LEU A 137 -30.59 -19.36 -20.54
C LEU A 137 -31.73 -19.61 -21.53
N THR A 138 -32.61 -18.62 -21.73
CA THR A 138 -33.20 -18.43 -23.06
C THR A 138 -32.05 -18.19 -24.03
N ALA A 139 -31.84 -19.11 -24.96
CA ALA A 139 -30.78 -19.04 -25.95
C ALA A 139 -30.95 -17.80 -26.85
N VAL A 140 -30.31 -16.70 -26.46
CA VAL A 140 -30.00 -15.61 -27.37
C VAL A 140 -28.72 -16.02 -28.08
N ALA A 141 -28.76 -16.10 -29.40
CA ALA A 141 -27.61 -16.45 -30.22
C ALA A 141 -26.40 -15.59 -29.80
N ALA A 142 -25.31 -16.26 -29.44
CA ALA A 142 -24.06 -15.60 -29.05
C ALA A 142 -23.54 -14.80 -30.24
N ALA A 143 -23.65 -13.47 -30.15
CA ALA A 143 -22.94 -12.57 -31.05
C ALA A 143 -21.44 -12.74 -30.82
N PRO A 144 -20.60 -12.74 -31.89
CA PRO A 144 -19.17 -12.94 -31.75
C PRO A 144 -18.55 -11.85 -30.89
N THR A 145 -17.80 -12.26 -29.87
CA THR A 145 -16.99 -11.39 -29.03
C THR A 145 -15.89 -10.74 -29.88
N PRO A 146 -15.83 -9.40 -30.02
CA PRO A 146 -14.75 -8.76 -30.75
C PRO A 146 -13.42 -8.97 -30.01
N ALA A 147 -12.44 -9.57 -30.70
CA ALA A 147 -11.19 -10.07 -30.14
C ALA A 147 -10.17 -9.01 -29.68
N ARG A 148 -10.51 -7.72 -29.77
CA ARG A 148 -9.65 -6.62 -29.29
C ARG A 148 -10.49 -5.36 -29.11
N VAL A 149 -10.60 -4.91 -27.88
CA VAL A 149 -11.24 -3.64 -27.53
C VAL A 149 -10.18 -2.83 -26.81
N GLY A 150 -9.58 -1.86 -27.50
CA GLY A 150 -8.56 -0.99 -26.93
C GLY A 150 -9.16 0.15 -26.11
N SER A 151 -10.40 0.55 -26.38
CA SER A 151 -11.11 1.60 -25.64
C SER A 151 -12.62 1.36 -25.54
N SER A 152 -13.25 2.02 -24.56
CA SER A 152 -14.71 2.04 -24.36
C SER A 152 -15.48 2.47 -25.62
N MET A 153 -14.92 3.37 -26.43
CA MET A 153 -15.49 3.79 -27.71
C MET A 153 -15.48 2.67 -28.76
N GLU A 154 -14.39 1.91 -28.89
CA GLU A 154 -14.34 0.78 -29.85
C GLU A 154 -15.34 -0.33 -29.49
N LEU A 155 -15.60 -0.53 -28.19
CA LEU A 155 -16.66 -1.44 -27.74
C LEU A 155 -18.04 -0.96 -28.19
N LEU A 156 -18.33 0.34 -28.01
CA LEU A 156 -19.60 0.94 -28.43
C LEU A 156 -19.78 0.85 -29.95
N GLU A 157 -18.73 1.11 -30.73
CA GLU A 157 -18.78 1.00 -32.20
C GLU A 157 -19.04 -0.44 -32.66
N ALA A 158 -18.38 -1.41 -32.02
CA ALA A 158 -18.60 -2.83 -32.31
C ALA A 158 -20.04 -3.28 -31.96
N GLN A 159 -20.64 -2.70 -30.91
CA GLN A 159 -22.02 -3.01 -30.52
C GLN A 159 -23.06 -2.26 -31.35
N GLN A 160 -22.78 -1.03 -31.79
CA GLN A 160 -23.74 -0.17 -32.49
C GLN A 160 -23.63 -0.25 -34.02
N GLY A 161 -22.55 -0.83 -34.57
CA GLY A 161 -22.36 -0.99 -36.00
C GLY A 161 -22.13 0.32 -36.77
N THR A 162 -21.99 1.44 -36.05
CA THR A 162 -21.73 2.77 -36.59
C THR A 162 -20.36 3.24 -36.12
N ALA A 163 -19.45 3.50 -37.07
CA ALA A 163 -18.18 4.11 -36.75
C ALA A 163 -18.40 5.56 -36.29
N ALA A 164 -17.99 5.89 -35.07
CA ALA A 164 -17.87 7.25 -34.60
C ALA A 164 -16.65 7.87 -35.28
N ASP A 165 -16.85 8.84 -36.18
CA ASP A 165 -15.76 9.59 -36.82
C ASP A 165 -15.18 10.64 -35.85
N ALA A 166 -14.70 10.16 -34.70
CA ALA A 166 -14.17 10.98 -33.64
C ALA A 166 -12.63 11.02 -33.70
N PRO A 167 -12.01 12.20 -33.58
CA PRO A 167 -10.57 12.35 -33.65
C PRO A 167 -9.88 11.62 -32.49
N LEU A 168 -8.63 11.22 -32.73
CA LEU A 168 -7.76 10.69 -31.67
C LEU A 168 -7.31 11.82 -30.75
N CYS A 169 -7.22 11.54 -29.45
CA CYS A 169 -6.70 12.47 -28.48
C CYS A 169 -5.21 12.74 -28.74
N MET A 170 -4.82 14.00 -28.93
CA MET A 170 -3.41 14.37 -29.16
C MET A 170 -2.51 14.15 -27.94
N THR A 171 -3.08 13.93 -26.75
CA THR A 171 -2.33 13.74 -25.49
C THR A 171 -2.04 12.27 -25.21
N CYS A 172 -2.97 11.36 -25.50
CA CYS A 172 -2.83 9.94 -25.14
C CYS A 172 -3.16 8.96 -26.27
N GLY A 173 -3.55 9.44 -27.46
CA GLY A 173 -3.85 8.60 -28.63
C GLY A 173 -5.19 7.85 -28.58
N VAL A 174 -5.95 7.96 -27.47
CA VAL A 174 -7.26 7.32 -27.34
C VAL A 174 -8.32 8.07 -28.15
N LYS A 175 -9.21 7.34 -28.82
CA LYS A 175 -10.32 7.90 -29.59
C LYS A 175 -11.26 8.70 -28.68
N MET A 176 -11.53 9.95 -29.02
CA MET A 176 -12.33 10.84 -28.17
C MET A 176 -13.83 10.58 -28.33
N ARG A 177 -14.63 10.96 -27.33
CA ARG A 177 -16.09 10.85 -27.35
C ARG A 177 -16.74 12.19 -27.65
N PRO A 178 -17.77 12.28 -28.51
CA PRO A 178 -18.49 13.53 -28.71
C PRO A 178 -19.23 13.95 -27.42
N ALA A 179 -19.13 15.24 -27.09
CA ALA A 179 -19.77 15.89 -25.96
C ALA A 179 -20.31 17.26 -26.41
N GLY A 180 -21.48 17.25 -27.05
CA GLY A 180 -22.06 18.46 -27.66
C GLY A 180 -21.29 18.89 -28.91
N SER A 181 -20.85 20.15 -28.97
CA SER A 181 -19.97 20.66 -30.03
C SER A 181 -18.50 20.24 -29.87
N CYS A 182 -18.13 19.71 -28.71
CA CYS A 182 -16.77 19.30 -28.39
C CYS A 182 -16.57 17.78 -28.46
N TYR A 183 -15.31 17.36 -28.33
CA TYR A 183 -14.89 16.00 -28.03
C TYR A 183 -14.17 15.95 -26.68
N VAL A 184 -14.36 14.87 -25.90
CA VAL A 184 -13.73 14.64 -24.59
C VAL A 184 -13.01 13.30 -24.60
N CYS A 185 -11.78 13.26 -24.08
CA CYS A 185 -11.03 12.04 -23.87
C CYS A 185 -11.34 11.43 -22.50
N GLU A 186 -11.89 10.22 -22.45
CA GLU A 186 -12.17 9.52 -21.18
C GLU A 186 -10.90 9.08 -20.45
N SER A 187 -9.78 8.92 -21.16
CA SER A 187 -8.53 8.43 -20.56
C SER A 187 -7.72 9.52 -19.86
N CYS A 188 -7.71 10.76 -20.37
CA CYS A 188 -6.89 11.85 -19.82
C CYS A 188 -7.65 13.15 -19.56
N GLY A 189 -8.96 13.20 -19.85
CA GLY A 189 -9.82 14.35 -19.59
C GLY A 189 -9.64 15.53 -20.57
N SER A 190 -8.76 15.43 -21.56
CA SER A 190 -8.54 16.51 -22.53
C SER A 190 -9.76 16.72 -23.43
N THR A 191 -10.07 17.97 -23.76
CA THR A 191 -11.19 18.36 -24.64
C THR A 191 -10.68 18.98 -25.94
N SER A 192 -11.37 18.74 -27.05
CA SER A 192 -11.04 19.30 -28.37
C SER A 192 -12.29 19.81 -29.08
N GLY A 193 -12.17 20.87 -29.89
CA GLY A 193 -13.24 21.34 -30.77
C GLY A 193 -14.37 22.13 -30.10
N CYS A 194 -14.18 22.66 -28.88
CA CYS A 194 -15.16 23.56 -28.28
C CYS A 194 -15.11 24.95 -28.94
N SER A 195 -16.13 25.28 -29.74
CA SER A 195 -16.46 26.66 -30.14
C SER A 195 -17.71 27.14 -29.41
#